data_AF-A0A956SI27-F1
#
_entry.id   AF-A0A956SI27-F1
#
_cell.length_a   1.000
_cell.length_b   1.000
_cell.length_c   1.000
_cell.angle_alpha   90.00
_cell.angle_beta   90.00
_cell.angle_gamma   90.00
#
_symmetry.space_group_name_H-M   'P 1'
#
loop_
_entity.id
_entity.type
_entity.pdbx_description
1 polymer ?
#
loop_
_entity_poly.entity_id
_entity_poly.type
_entity_poly.pdbx_seq_one_letter_code
_entity_poly.pdbx_strand_id
1 'polypeptide(L)' 'MTTAEMIKELCEQMNISVSELARRIGQTPQNFNKKLKRETVTLDELKDIADVLGVKF' A
#
# COMPACT_ATOMS: atom_id res chain seq x y z
N MET A 1 3.38 -13.98 -6.74
CA MET A 1 3.01 -12.57 -6.50
C MET A 1 1.99 -12.53 -5.39
N THR A 2 2.42 -12.07 -4.22
CA THR A 2 1.53 -11.73 -3.10
C THR A 2 1.05 -10.29 -3.24
N THR A 3 -0.07 -9.94 -2.62
CA THR A 3 -0.57 -8.54 -2.57
C THR A 3 0.50 -7.59 -2.02
N ALA A 4 1.31 -8.05 -1.08
CA ALA A 4 2.39 -7.28 -0.50
C ALA A 4 3.53 -6.98 -1.49
N GLU A 5 3.86 -7.91 -2.38
CA GLU A 5 4.83 -7.67 -3.46
C GLU A 5 4.29 -6.66 -4.47
N MET A 6 3.03 -6.80 -4.89
CA MET A 6 2.40 -5.85 -5.82
C MET A 6 2.40 -4.42 -5.26
N ILE A 7 2.07 -4.24 -3.97
CA ILE A 7 2.09 -2.93 -3.32
C ILE A 7 3.51 -2.34 -3.29
N LYS A 8 4.53 -3.17 -3.04
CA LYS A 8 5.93 -2.71 -3.02
C LYS A 8 6.40 -2.28 -4.41
N GLU A 9 6.17 -3.10 -5.43
CA GLU A 9 6.53 -2.75 -6.81
C GLU A 9 5.83 -1.45 -7.24
N LEU A 10 4.57 -1.29 -6.88
CA LEU A 10 3.80 -0.10 -7.21
C LEU A 10 4.34 1.15 -6.47
N CYS A 11 4.78 1.02 -5.22
CA CYS A 11 5.52 2.09 -4.53
C CYS A 11 6.83 2.46 -5.25
N GLU A 12 7.58 1.46 -5.73
CA GLU A 12 8.83 1.67 -6.47
C GLU A 12 8.58 2.37 -7.82
N GLN A 13 7.55 1.96 -8.57
CA GLN A 13 7.15 2.61 -9.82
C GLN A 13 6.74 4.08 -9.61
N MET A 14 6.06 4.36 -8.51
CA MET A 14 5.61 5.71 -8.15
C MET A 14 6.69 6.55 -7.46
N ASN A 15 7.90 5.99 -7.27
CA ASN A 15 9.02 6.62 -6.58
C ASN A 15 8.68 7.10 -5.16
N ILE A 16 7.82 6.36 -4.46
CA ILE A 16 7.45 6.64 -3.08
C ILE A 16 7.86 5.50 -2.16
N SER A 17 8.04 5.81 -0.88
CA SER A 17 8.26 4.79 0.14
C SER A 17 6.92 4.17 0.59
N VAL A 18 6.93 2.89 0.97
CA VAL A 18 5.78 2.23 1.64
C VAL A 18 5.31 3.00 2.88
N SER A 19 6.25 3.63 3.60
CA SER A 19 5.93 4.51 4.73
C SER A 19 5.16 5.76 4.33
N GLU A 20 5.44 6.31 3.15
CA GLU A 20 4.69 7.46 2.62
C GLU A 20 3.30 7.03 2.19
N LEU A 21 3.19 5.90 1.47
CA LEU A 21 1.91 5.33 1.10
C LEU A 21 1.02 5.12 2.34
N ALA A 22 1.57 4.52 3.40
CA ALA A 22 0.86 4.32 4.66
C ALA A 22 0.30 5.63 5.22
N ARG A 23 1.07 6.72 5.19
CA ARG A 23 0.63 8.04 5.68
C ARG A 23 -0.49 8.62 4.82
N ARG A 24 -0.39 8.48 3.50
CA ARG A 24 -1.40 8.99 2.56
C ARG A 24 -2.75 8.28 2.70
N ILE A 25 -2.75 6.97 3.02
CA ILE A 25 -3.97 6.20 3.33
C ILE A 25 -4.41 6.33 4.80
N GLY A 26 -3.87 7.30 5.55
CA GLY A 26 -4.28 7.58 6.94
C GLY A 26 -3.80 6.57 7.98
N GLN A 27 -2.79 5.75 7.67
CA GLN A 27 -2.24 4.73 8.56
C GLN A 27 -0.82 5.06 9.04
N THR A 28 -0.43 4.44 10.16
CA THR A 28 0.96 4.48 10.59
C THR A 28 1.81 3.48 9.77
N PRO A 29 3.05 3.81 9.41
CA PRO A 29 3.95 2.91 8.69
C PRO A 29 4.14 1.55 9.39
N GLN A 30 4.15 1.54 10.73
CA GLN A 30 4.29 0.32 11.52
C GLN A 30 3.07 -0.61 11.39
N ASN A 31 1.85 -0.06 11.40
CA ASN A 31 0.63 -0.85 11.21
C ASN A 31 0.58 -1.43 9.80
N PHE A 32 0.84 -0.58 8.81
CA PHE A 32 0.79 -0.99 7.40
C PHE A 32 1.85 -2.06 7.09
N ASN A 33 3.08 -1.91 7.59
CA ASN A 33 4.12 -2.92 7.41
C ASN A 33 3.77 -4.25 8.10
N LYS A 34 3.07 -4.24 9.25
CA LYS A 34 2.54 -5.47 9.86
C LYS A 34 1.46 -6.11 8.99
N LYS A 35 0.57 -5.33 8.40
CA LYS A 35 -0.47 -5.84 7.48
C LYS A 35 0.13 -6.46 6.23
N LEU A 36 1.13 -5.81 5.63
CA LEU A 36 1.87 -6.35 4.48
C LEU A 36 2.53 -7.70 4.82
N LYS A 37 3.17 -7.82 5.99
CA LYS A 37 3.78 -9.09 6.45
C LYS A 37 2.77 -10.19 6.74
N ARG A 38 1.56 -9.83 7.17
CA ARG A 38 0.47 -10.76 7.52
C ARG A 38 -0.47 -11.05 6.35
N GLU A 39 -0.28 -10.39 5.21
CA GLU A 39 -1.16 -10.48 4.04
C GLU A 39 -2.63 -10.16 4.38
N THR A 40 -2.84 -9.17 5.25
CA THR A 40 -4.17 -8.79 5.78
C THR A 40 -4.65 -7.44 5.24
N VAL A 41 -4.08 -6.96 4.13
CA VAL A 41 -4.54 -5.75 3.45
C VAL A 41 -5.91 -6.02 2.84
N THR A 42 -6.92 -5.23 3.20
CA THR A 42 -8.29 -5.42 2.72
C THR A 42 -8.50 -4.81 1.33
N LEU A 43 -9.63 -5.15 0.69
CA LEU A 43 -10.01 -4.56 -0.60
C LEU A 43 -10.24 -3.04 -0.51
N ASP A 44 -10.81 -2.55 0.59
CA ASP A 44 -10.96 -1.10 0.81
C ASP A 44 -9.60 -0.41 0.90
N GLU A 45 -8.63 -0.99 1.62
CA GLU A 45 -7.28 -0.42 1.67
C GLU A 45 -6.61 -0.44 0.29
N LEU A 46 -6.85 -1.46 -0.53
CA LEU A 46 -6.36 -1.48 -1.92
C LEU A 46 -6.99 -0.38 -2.77
N LYS A 47 -8.28 -0.07 -2.56
CA LYS A 47 -8.94 1.06 -3.23
C LYS A 47 -8.37 2.40 -2.77
N ASP A 48 -8.15 2.59 -1.48
CA ASP A 48 -7.50 3.80 -0.95
C ASP A 48 -6.09 3.98 -1.54
N ILE A 49 -5.31 2.89 -1.62
CA ILE A 49 -4.00 2.90 -2.27
C ILE A 49 -4.13 3.31 -3.74
N ALA A 50 -5.09 2.73 -4.47
CA ALA A 50 -5.31 3.04 -5.87
C ALA A 50 -5.73 4.50 -6.10
N ASP A 51 -6.63 5.02 -5.26
CA ASP A 51 -7.11 6.41 -5.29
C ASP A 51 -5.97 7.42 -5.05
N VAL A 52 -5.21 7.20 -3.97
CA VAL A 52 -4.07 8.06 -3.58
C VAL A 52 -2.95 8.05 -4.61
N LEU A 53 -2.78 6.93 -5.32
CA LEU A 53 -1.77 6.78 -6.36
C LEU A 53 -2.33 7.10 -7.75
N GLY A 54 -3.62 7.40 -7.89
CA GLY A 54 -4.24 7.70 -9.18
C GLY A 54 -4.17 6.55 -10.19
N VAL A 55 -4.09 5.31 -9.70
CA VAL A 55 -4.06 4.10 -10.53
C VAL A 55 -5.47 3.52 -10.58
N LYS A 56 -5.92 3.12 -11.77
CA LYS A 56 -7.19 2.40 -11.91
C LYS A 56 -6.93 0.91 -11.70
N PHE A 57 -7.63 0.34 -10.72
CA PHE A 57 -7.66 -1.09 -10.42
C PHE A 57 -8.78 -1.78 -11.19
#